data_AF-A0A7C6SNL2-F1
#
_entry.id   AF-A0A7C6SNL2-F1
#
_cell.length_a   1.000
_cell.length_b   1.000
_cell.length_c   1.000
_cell.angle_alpha   90.00
_cell.angle_beta   90.00
_cell.angle_gamma   90.00
#
_symmetry.space_group_name_H-M   'P 1'
#
loop_
_entity.id
_entity.type
_entity.pdbx_description
1 polymer ?
#
loop_
_entity_poly.entity_id
_entity_poly.type
_entity_poly.pdbx_seq_one_letter_code
_entity_poly.pdbx_strand_id
1 'polypeptide(L)' 'MDYAKESLKKHAQWRGKIEVVPVAPVTTKEDLSLAYTPGVAAPCLEIQKDVSKSYD' A
#
# COMPACT_ATOMS: atom_id res chain seq x y z
N MET A 1 -8.71 35.05 3.18
CA MET A 1 -7.70 34.02 3.50
C MET A 1 -6.69 34.01 2.37
N ASP A 2 -5.40 34.06 2.66
CA ASP A 2 -4.34 33.98 1.63
C ASP A 2 -3.99 32.51 1.38
N TYR A 3 -4.59 31.95 0.33
CA TYR A 3 -4.41 30.54 -0.04
C TYR A 3 -2.98 30.23 -0.52
N ALA A 4 -2.28 31.19 -1.12
CA ALA A 4 -0.93 30.95 -1.62
C ALA A 4 0.04 30.73 -0.45
N LYS A 5 -0.04 31.60 0.56
CA LYS A 5 0.79 31.50 1.77
C LYS A 5 0.50 30.23 2.57
N GLU A 6 -0.77 29.90 2.79
CA GLU A 6 -1.14 28.68 3.53
C GLU A 6 -0.75 27.42 2.76
N SER A 7 -0.89 27.41 1.43
CA SER A 7 -0.48 26.28 0.59
C SER A 7 1.02 26.00 0.70
N LEU A 8 1.88 27.04 0.60
CA LEU A 8 3.34 26.88 0.73
C LEU A 8 3.73 26.30 2.10
N LYS A 9 3.12 26.80 3.18
CA LYS A 9 3.33 26.29 4.54
C LYS A 9 2.94 24.82 4.65
N LYS A 10 1.78 24.44 4.10
CA LYS A 10 1.28 23.06 4.17
C LYS A 10 2.15 22.09 3.38
N HIS A 11 2.60 22.46 2.18
CA HIS A 11 3.48 21.60 1.40
C HIS A 11 4.84 21.37 2.09
N ALA A 12 5.37 22.38 2.78
CA ALA A 12 6.58 22.20 3.61
C ALA A 12 6.34 21.25 4.81
N GLN A 13 5.16 21.33 5.44
CA GLN A 13 4.76 20.45 6.54
C GLN A 13 4.55 19.00 6.10
N TRP A 14 3.80 18.80 5.01
CA TRP A 14 3.46 17.47 4.49
C TRP A 14 4.65 16.78 3.81
N ARG A 15 5.67 17.54 3.40
CA ARG A 15 6.85 17.03 2.67
C ARG A 15 6.47 16.24 1.41
N GLY A 16 5.40 16.66 0.75
CA GLY A 16 4.78 15.92 -0.33
C GLY A 16 3.26 16.05 -0.26
N LYS A 17 2.57 15.36 -1.16
CA LYS A 17 1.09 15.30 -1.19
C LYS A 17 0.55 13.88 -1.24
N ILE A 18 1.43 12.92 -1.49
CA ILE A 18 1.09 11.53 -1.75
C ILE A 18 1.89 10.66 -0.83
N GLU A 19 1.26 9.59 -0.36
CA GLU A 19 1.87 8.51 0.38
C GLU A 19 1.29 7.18 -0.13
N VAL A 20 2.02 6.09 0.07
CA VAL A 20 1.55 4.73 -0.17
C VAL A 20 1.65 4.01 1.16
N VAL A 21 0.51 3.56 1.67
CA VAL A 21 0.40 2.86 2.95
C VAL A 21 -0.11 1.43 2.71
N PRO A 22 0.39 0.44 3.45
CA PRO A 22 -0.11 -0.92 3.34
C PRO A 22 -1.57 -0.99 3.82
N VAL A 23 -2.42 -1.69 3.07
CA VAL A 23 -3.82 -1.93 3.45
C VAL A 23 -3.90 -3.04 4.52
N ALA A 24 -3.07 -4.08 4.40
CA ALA A 24 -2.98 -5.16 5.37
C ALA A 24 -2.08 -4.75 6.56
N PRO A 25 -2.51 -4.97 7.82
CA PRO A 25 -1.63 -4.81 8.97
C PRO A 25 -0.47 -5.81 8.92
N VAL A 26 0.76 -5.34 9.08
CA VAL A 26 1.96 -6.18 9.14
C VAL A 26 2.75 -5.81 10.38
N THR A 27 2.44 -6.46 11.50
CA THR A 27 3.02 -6.15 12.82
C THR A 27 3.79 -7.32 13.43
N THR A 28 3.56 -8.53 12.94
CA THR A 28 4.21 -9.77 13.37
C THR A 28 4.96 -10.43 12.22
N LYS A 29 5.78 -11.44 12.57
CA LYS A 29 6.47 -12.27 11.58
C LYS A 29 5.46 -13.07 10.76
N GLU A 30 4.41 -13.54 11.40
CA GLU A 30 3.32 -14.28 10.79
C GLU A 30 2.59 -13.41 9.76
N ASP A 31 2.29 -12.15 10.10
CA ASP A 31 1.68 -11.19 9.16
C ASP A 31 2.56 -11.00 7.92
N LEU A 32 3.88 -10.80 8.13
CA LEU A 32 4.82 -10.62 7.02
C LEU A 32 4.91 -11.88 6.15
N SER A 33 4.86 -13.06 6.77
CA SER A 33 4.90 -14.34 6.07
C SER A 33 3.65 -14.59 5.22
N LEU A 34 2.51 -14.01 5.60
CA LEU A 34 1.26 -14.06 4.82
C LEU A 34 1.23 -13.02 3.71
N ALA A 35 1.65 -11.78 4.00
CA ALA A 35 1.68 -10.68 3.03
C ALA A 35 2.80 -10.84 1.98
N TYR A 36 3.84 -11.59 2.30
CA TYR A 36 4.99 -11.84 1.45
C TYR A 36 5.35 -13.33 1.45
N THR A 37 6.63 -13.67 1.30
CA THR A 37 7.09 -15.06 1.30
C THR A 37 6.91 -15.71 2.67
N PRO A 38 6.35 -16.94 2.76
CA PRO A 38 5.93 -17.80 1.64
C PRO A 38 4.46 -17.65 1.21
N GLY A 39 3.60 -16.96 1.98
CA GLY A 39 2.15 -16.92 1.78
C GLY A 39 1.70 -16.34 0.45
N VAL A 40 2.40 -15.32 -0.06
CA VAL A 40 2.11 -14.68 -1.36
C VAL A 40 2.13 -15.64 -2.55
N ALA A 41 2.78 -16.80 -2.42
CA ALA A 41 2.79 -17.81 -3.48
C ALA A 41 1.38 -18.34 -3.80
N ALA A 42 0.51 -18.49 -2.79
CA ALA A 42 -0.83 -19.03 -2.98
C ALA A 42 -1.70 -18.18 -3.93
N PRO A 43 -1.91 -16.86 -3.70
CA PRO A 43 -2.66 -16.03 -4.64
C PRO A 43 -1.99 -15.96 -6.02
N CYS A 44 -0.66 -15.92 -6.10
CA CYS A 44 0.04 -15.97 -7.39
C CYS A 44 -0.25 -17.23 -8.20
N LEU A 45 -0.28 -18.40 -7.55
CA LEU A 45 -0.60 -19.68 -8.20
C LEU A 45 -2.08 -19.76 -8.61
N GLU A 46 -2.99 -19.13 -7.87
CA GLU A 46 -4.39 -19.03 -8.27
C GLU A 46 -4.58 -18.13 -9.50
N ILE A 47 -3.91 -16.98 -9.54
CA ILE A 47 -3.90 -16.07 -10.70
C ILE A 47 -3.24 -16.73 -11.92
N GLN A 48 -2.22 -17.56 -11.71
CA GLN A 48 -1.60 -18.34 -12.79
C GLN A 48 -2.60 -19.31 -13.45
N LYS A 49 -3.50 -19.91 -12.67
CA LYS A 49 -4.54 -20.82 -13.17
C LYS A 49 -5.65 -20.06 -13.87
N ASP A 50 -6.01 -18.89 -13.36
CA ASP A 50 -7.06 -18.02 -13.89
C ASP A 50 -6.69 -16.55 -13.68
N VAL A 51 -6.33 -15.88 -14.77
CA VAL A 51 -5.89 -14.48 -14.77
C VAL A 51 -6.98 -13.53 -14.24
N SER A 52 -8.26 -13.89 -14.37
CA SER A 52 -9.35 -13.02 -13.90
C SER A 52 -9.34 -12.80 -12.39
N LYS A 53 -8.76 -13.74 -11.61
CA LYS A 53 -8.59 -13.64 -10.16
C LYS A 53 -7.67 -12.51 -9.71
N SER A 54 -6.95 -11.84 -10.61
CA SER A 54 -6.14 -10.67 -10.25
C SER A 54 -6.98 -9.44 -9.86
N TYR A 55 -8.29 -9.48 -10.11
CA TYR A 55 -9.23 -8.39 -9.84
C TYR A 55 -10.14 -8.64 -8.63
N ASP A 56 -10.04 -9.80 -7.98
CA ASP A 56 -10.74 -10.13 -6.72
C ASP A 56 -10.15 -9.35 -5.52
#